data_AF-A0A0S2TDA7-F1
#
_entry.id   AF-A0A0S2TDA7-F1
#
_cell.length_a   1.000
_cell.length_b   1.000
_cell.length_c   1.000
_cell.angle_alpha   90.00
_cell.angle_beta   90.00
_cell.angle_gamma   90.00
#
_symmetry.space_group_name_H-M   'P 1'
#
loop_
_entity.id
_entity.type
_entity.pdbx_description
1 polymer ?
#
loop_
_entity_poly.entity_id
_entity_poly.type
_entity_poly.pdbx_seq_one_letter_code
_entity_poly.pdbx_strand_id
1 'polypeptide(L)'
;MQLAYKNLGAIQNVGWLDRVVRTLIGLALVGIVFLDLYRGVTLGWYAYLPLVALYPLLTGMLGWDPFYAASHVKSCDTSSHNQCGTFPYEVESAIGKDVHCRDGYDCSVPGSERDNSAVSSKTKTGK
;
A
#
# COMPACT_ATOMS: atom_id res chain seq x y z
N MET A 1 1.94 26.46 -11.96
CA MET A 1 1.74 25.50 -10.84
C MET A 1 1.51 24.05 -11.30
N GLN A 2 2.01 23.62 -12.47
CA GLN A 2 1.81 22.24 -13.01
C GLN A 2 3.08 21.36 -12.92
N LEU A 3 4.25 21.95 -12.63
CA LEU A 3 5.55 21.26 -12.66
C LEU A 3 5.93 20.57 -11.35
N ALA A 4 5.33 20.95 -10.21
CA ALA A 4 5.62 20.36 -8.91
C ALA A 4 4.97 18.97 -8.72
N TYR A 5 3.84 18.71 -9.40
CA TYR A 5 3.13 17.43 -9.32
C TYR A 5 3.85 16.29 -10.05
N LYS A 6 4.57 16.60 -11.14
CA LYS A 6 5.28 15.59 -11.96
C LYS A 6 6.44 14.88 -11.25
N ASN A 7 6.93 15.45 -10.14
CA ASN A 7 8.04 14.89 -9.36
C ASN A 7 7.59 14.27 -8.04
N LEU A 8 6.29 14.22 -7.75
CA LEU A 8 5.74 13.41 -6.66
C LEU A 8 5.70 11.96 -7.15
N GLY A 9 6.88 11.36 -7.33
CA GLY A 9 7.03 9.93 -7.52
C GLY A 9 6.22 9.20 -6.46
N ALA A 10 5.60 8.08 -6.86
CA ALA A 10 4.53 7.39 -6.13
C ALA A 10 4.67 7.60 -4.63
N ILE A 11 3.76 8.41 -4.05
CA ILE A 11 3.79 8.68 -2.60
C ILE A 11 3.82 7.33 -1.89
N GLN A 12 3.08 6.35 -2.41
CA GLN A 12 3.06 4.97 -1.95
C GLN A 12 4.41 4.27 -2.06
N ASN A 13 4.97 3.97 -0.89
CA ASN A 13 6.25 3.32 -0.71
C ASN A 13 6.13 1.94 -0.02
N VAL A 14 4.87 1.52 0.21
CA VAL A 14 4.48 0.34 0.95
C VAL A 14 3.64 -0.55 0.05
N GLY A 15 4.09 -1.79 -0.18
CA GLY A 15 3.41 -2.76 -1.04
C GLY A 15 2.20 -3.39 -0.34
N TRP A 16 1.38 -4.10 -1.11
CA TRP A 16 0.15 -4.72 -0.61
C TRP A 16 0.37 -5.63 0.61
N LEU A 17 1.44 -6.44 0.59
CA LEU A 17 1.75 -7.38 1.67
C LEU A 17 2.03 -6.64 2.97
N ASP A 18 2.86 -5.61 2.90
CA ASP A 18 3.23 -4.76 4.02
C ASP A 18 2.03 -3.99 4.59
N ARG A 19 1.05 -3.62 3.75
CA ARG A 19 -0.23 -3.03 4.19
C ARG A 19 -1.10 -4.04 4.94
N VAL A 20 -1.22 -5.26 4.41
CA VAL A 20 -1.99 -6.34 5.03
C VAL A 20 -1.39 -6.71 6.38
N VAL A 21 -0.07 -6.94 6.46
CA VAL A 21 0.61 -7.29 7.70
C VAL A 21 0.42 -6.22 8.77
N ARG A 22 0.60 -4.93 8.42
CA ARG A 22 0.39 -3.83 9.36
C ARG A 22 -1.06 -3.74 9.84
N THR A 23 -2.02 -3.91 8.94
CA THR A 23 -3.45 -3.89 9.29
C THR A 23 -3.79 -5.03 10.24
N LEU A 24 -3.29 -6.25 9.99
CA LEU A 24 -3.52 -7.41 10.84
C LEU A 24 -2.89 -7.24 12.24
N ILE A 25 -1.65 -6.74 12.31
CA ILE A 25 -0.97 -6.46 13.59
C ILE A 25 -1.75 -5.41 14.37
N GLY A 26 -2.14 -4.31 13.72
CA GLY A 26 -2.94 -3.25 14.34
C GLY A 26 -4.27 -3.75 14.88
N LEU A 27 -5.00 -4.54 14.09
CA LEU A 27 -6.26 -5.16 14.51
C LEU A 27 -6.06 -6.15 15.67
N ALA A 28 -5.00 -6.95 15.66
CA ALA A 28 -4.70 -7.87 16.75
C ALA A 28 -4.43 -7.13 18.07
N LEU A 29 -3.64 -6.06 18.02
CA LEU A 29 -3.33 -5.24 19.20
C LEU A 29 -4.59 -4.58 19.79
N VAL A 30 -5.45 -4.03 18.94
CA VAL A 30 -6.75 -3.48 19.37
C VAL A 30 -7.66 -4.61 19.92
N GLY A 31 -7.68 -5.76 19.24
CA GLY A 31 -8.50 -6.91 19.63
C GLY A 31 -8.16 -7.46 21.01
N ILE A 32 -6.87 -7.55 21.38
CA ILE A 32 -6.44 -7.99 22.71
C ILE A 32 -7.01 -7.06 23.80
N VAL A 33 -6.88 -5.75 23.60
CA VAL A 33 -7.39 -4.75 24.57
C VAL A 33 -8.91 -4.83 24.70
N PHE A 34 -9.63 -5.00 23.58
CA PHE A 34 -11.09 -5.19 23.59
C PHE A 34 -11.52 -6.47 24.31
N LEU A 35 -10.79 -7.58 24.14
CA LEU A 35 -11.08 -8.83 24.83
C LEU A 35 -10.85 -8.72 26.34
N ASP A 36 -9.79 -8.03 26.77
CA ASP A 36 -9.50 -7.80 28.18
C ASP A 36 -10.54 -6.86 28.83
N LEU A 37 -10.97 -5.82 28.12
CA LEU A 37 -12.11 -4.97 28.49
C LEU A 37 -13.39 -5.78 28.66
N TYR A 38 -13.72 -6.64 27.68
CA TYR A 38 -14.91 -7.48 27.72
C TYR A 38 -14.90 -8.46 28.91
N ARG A 39 -13.71 -8.96 29.28
CA ARG A 39 -13.52 -9.84 30.44
C ARG A 39 -13.50 -9.10 31.78
N GLY A 40 -13.60 -7.77 31.79
CA GLY A 40 -13.56 -6.95 33.01
C GLY A 40 -12.17 -6.87 33.65
N VAL A 41 -11.11 -7.16 32.90
CA VAL A 41 -9.72 -7.07 33.37
C VAL A 41 -9.32 -5.60 33.48
N THR A 42 -8.64 -5.24 34.55
CA THR A 42 -8.15 -3.87 34.74
C THR A 42 -7.07 -3.56 33.69
N LEU A 43 -7.38 -2.63 32.81
CA LEU A 43 -6.43 -2.11 31.82
C LEU A 43 -5.39 -1.25 32.53
N GLY A 44 -4.27 -1.85 32.92
CA GLY A 44 -3.10 -1.11 33.40
C GLY A 44 -2.38 -0.41 32.24
N TRP A 45 -1.08 -0.66 32.12
CA TRP A 45 -0.26 -0.15 31.00
C TRP A 45 -0.74 -0.62 29.61
N TYR A 46 -1.53 -1.69 29.53
CA TYR A 46 -2.16 -2.17 28.29
C TYR A 46 -3.13 -1.17 27.66
N ALA A 47 -3.62 -0.17 28.42
CA ALA A 47 -4.46 0.90 27.88
C ALA A 47 -3.76 1.73 26.78
N TYR A 48 -2.42 1.71 26.71
CA TYR A 48 -1.64 2.41 25.69
C TYR A 48 -1.44 1.61 24.40
N LEU A 49 -1.74 0.30 24.38
CA LEU A 49 -1.61 -0.54 23.18
C LEU A 49 -2.40 -0.03 21.97
N PRO A 50 -3.64 0.49 22.10
CA PRO A 50 -4.37 1.04 20.96
C PRO A 50 -3.67 2.26 20.35
N LEU A 51 -2.96 3.05 21.18
CA LEU A 51 -2.18 4.20 20.74
C LEU A 51 -1.00 3.75 19.85
N VAL A 52 -0.37 2.64 20.21
CA VAL A 52 0.68 2.02 19.40
C VAL A 52 0.09 1.38 18.14
N ALA A 53 -1.08 0.75 18.23
CA ALA A 53 -1.78 0.12 17.11
C ALA A 53 -2.29 1.13 16.07
N LEU A 54 -2.51 2.38 16.46
CA LEU A 54 -2.91 3.46 15.55
C LEU A 54 -1.90 3.67 14.43
N TYR A 55 -0.60 3.58 14.73
CA TYR A 55 0.46 3.79 13.74
C TYR A 55 0.43 2.75 12.59
N PRO A 56 0.47 1.42 12.83
CA PRO A 56 0.39 0.42 11.77
C PRO A 56 -0.98 0.43 11.07
N LEU A 57 -2.08 0.77 11.75
CA LEU A 57 -3.38 0.91 11.10
C LEU A 57 -3.40 2.06 10.10
N LEU A 58 -2.95 3.25 10.51
CA LEU A 58 -2.91 4.43 9.64
C LEU A 58 -1.97 4.22 8.46
N THR A 59 -0.77 3.69 8.70
CA THR A 59 0.21 3.42 7.63
C THR A 59 -0.24 2.29 6.70
N GLY A 60 -0.93 1.28 7.22
CA GLY A 60 -1.55 0.22 6.42
C GLY A 60 -2.69 0.73 5.54
N MET A 61 -3.57 1.60 6.06
CA MET A 61 -4.70 2.17 5.32
C MET A 61 -4.27 3.17 4.25
N LEU A 62 -3.30 4.02 4.55
CA LEU A 62 -2.81 5.05 3.61
C LEU A 62 -1.83 4.50 2.58
N GLY A 63 -1.23 3.32 2.83
CA GLY A 63 -0.19 2.77 1.96
C GLY A 63 1.08 3.63 1.91
N TRP A 64 1.25 4.47 2.93
CA TRP A 64 2.34 5.42 3.05
C TRP A 64 2.99 5.28 4.43
N ASP A 65 4.30 5.11 4.44
CA ASP A 65 5.08 5.04 5.66
C ASP A 65 6.12 6.18 5.66
N PRO A 66 6.00 7.17 6.58
CA PRO A 66 6.91 8.30 6.65
C PRO A 66 8.36 7.87 6.93
N PHE A 67 8.57 6.72 7.59
CA PHE A 67 9.89 6.21 7.89
C PHE A 67 10.57 5.63 6.66
N TYR A 68 9.83 4.94 5.81
CA TYR A 68 10.32 4.46 4.51
C TYR A 68 10.55 5.62 3.55
N ALA A 69 9.68 6.65 3.57
CA ALA A 69 9.87 7.87 2.80
C ALA A 69 11.14 8.63 3.23
N ALA A 70 11.41 8.72 4.54
CA ALA A 70 12.62 9.34 5.07
C ALA A 70 13.89 8.53 4.76
N SER A 71 13.82 7.19 4.83
CA SER A 71 14.97 6.30 4.60
C SER A 71 15.23 5.96 3.14
N HIS A 72 14.42 6.45 2.19
CA HIS A 72 14.47 6.11 0.75
C HIS A 72 14.38 4.60 0.44
N VAL A 73 14.07 3.77 1.45
CA VAL A 73 13.86 2.34 1.27
C VAL A 73 12.45 2.17 0.72
N LYS A 74 12.33 1.45 -0.40
CA LYS A 74 11.03 1.14 -0.99
C LYS A 74 10.72 -0.32 -0.82
N SER A 75 9.58 -0.63 -0.21
CA SER A 75 9.12 -2.02 -0.08
C SER A 75 8.43 -2.52 -1.35
N CYS A 76 8.04 -1.59 -2.22
CA CYS A 76 7.50 -1.85 -3.54
C CYS A 76 8.38 -1.18 -4.60
N ASP A 77 8.47 -1.82 -5.75
CA ASP A 77 9.38 -1.45 -6.83
C ASP A 77 8.60 -1.56 -8.15
N THR A 78 9.12 -0.94 -9.20
CA THR A 78 8.56 -0.98 -10.55
C THR A 78 8.71 -2.33 -11.27
N SER A 79 9.06 -3.36 -10.51
CA SER A 79 9.15 -4.74 -10.95
C SER A 79 7.75 -5.37 -10.92
N SER A 80 7.40 -6.11 -11.98
CA SER A 80 6.06 -6.67 -12.26
C SER A 80 5.33 -7.33 -11.07
N HIS A 81 6.06 -7.89 -10.10
CA HIS A 81 5.48 -8.58 -8.95
C HIS A 81 5.22 -7.70 -7.72
N ASN A 82 5.84 -6.51 -7.63
CA ASN A 82 5.85 -5.68 -6.42
C ASN A 82 5.48 -4.22 -6.72
N GLN A 83 4.61 -3.98 -7.71
CA GLN A 83 4.26 -2.64 -8.18
C GLN A 83 3.60 -1.79 -7.09
N CYS A 84 3.94 -0.49 -7.03
CA CYS A 84 3.24 0.48 -6.21
C CYS A 84 1.95 0.94 -6.93
N GLY A 85 0.81 0.91 -6.23
CA GLY A 85 -0.44 1.41 -6.79
C GLY A 85 -1.61 1.39 -5.82
N THR A 86 -2.82 1.47 -6.38
CA THR A 86 -4.05 1.26 -5.60
C THR A 86 -4.09 -0.19 -5.11
N PHE A 87 -4.66 -0.42 -3.92
CA PHE A 87 -4.75 -1.77 -3.34
C PHE A 87 -5.26 -2.85 -4.31
N PRO A 88 -6.36 -2.66 -5.09
CA PRO A 88 -6.81 -3.67 -6.04
C PRO A 88 -5.78 -3.97 -7.13
N TYR A 89 -5.12 -2.94 -7.66
CA TYR A 89 -4.09 -3.09 -8.70
C TYR A 89 -2.87 -3.87 -8.19
N GLU A 90 -2.40 -3.58 -6.96
CA GLU A 90 -1.26 -4.29 -6.37
C GLU A 90 -1.56 -5.79 -6.13
N VAL A 91 -2.78 -6.10 -5.67
CA VAL A 91 -3.22 -7.48 -5.43
C VAL A 91 -3.35 -8.27 -6.73
N GLU A 92 -3.90 -7.68 -7.79
CA GLU A 92 -4.08 -8.36 -9.07
C GLU A 92 -2.76 -8.57 -9.81
N SER A 93 -1.85 -7.60 -9.74
CA SER A 93 -0.47 -7.74 -10.23
C SER A 93 0.25 -8.89 -9.51
N ALA A 94 0.07 -9.02 -8.19
CA ALA A 94 0.66 -10.10 -7.40
C ALA A 94 0.05 -11.49 -7.71
N ILE A 95 -1.23 -11.53 -8.10
CA ILE A 95 -1.92 -12.75 -8.54
C ILE A 95 -1.46 -13.18 -9.96
N GLY A 96 -0.66 -12.36 -10.64
CA GLY A 96 -0.14 -12.66 -11.98
C GLY A 96 -1.16 -12.42 -13.09
N LYS A 97 -2.19 -11.61 -12.83
CA LYS A 97 -3.06 -11.11 -13.91
C LYS A 97 -2.34 -9.97 -14.63
N ASP A 98 -2.39 -10.01 -15.96
CA ASP A 98 -2.04 -8.87 -16.80
C ASP A 98 -3.08 -7.77 -16.58
N VAL A 99 -2.78 -6.84 -15.67
CA VAL A 99 -3.64 -5.68 -15.38
C VAL A 99 -3.44 -4.63 -16.46
N HIS A 100 -4.52 -4.28 -17.16
CA HIS A 100 -4.52 -3.25 -18.18
C HIS A 100 -5.33 -2.03 -17.73
N CYS A 101 -4.87 -0.83 -18.07
CA CYS A 101 -5.57 0.41 -17.71
C CYS A 101 -6.94 0.61 -18.36
N ARG A 102 -7.36 -0.30 -19.24
CA ARG A 102 -8.71 -0.31 -19.81
C ARG A 102 -9.74 -0.95 -18.86
N ASP A 103 -9.30 -1.65 -17.82
CA ASP A 103 -10.15 -2.44 -16.93
C ASP A 103 -10.70 -1.65 -15.72
N GLY A 104 -10.73 -0.32 -15.81
CA GLY A 104 -11.33 0.54 -14.78
C GLY A 104 -10.39 0.97 -13.65
N TYR A 105 -9.10 0.74 -13.78
CA TYR A 105 -8.08 1.23 -12.83
C TYR A 105 -7.64 2.66 -13.17
N ASP A 106 -7.48 3.51 -12.15
CA ASP A 106 -6.96 4.87 -12.32
C ASP A 106 -5.44 4.82 -12.54
N CYS A 107 -5.04 4.99 -13.80
CA CYS A 107 -3.63 4.86 -14.19
C CYS A 107 -2.81 6.13 -14.05
N SER A 108 -3.35 7.13 -13.35
CA SER A 108 -2.65 8.37 -12.99
C SER A 108 -1.47 8.14 -12.03
N VAL A 109 -1.33 6.92 -11.46
CA VAL A 109 -0.26 6.58 -10.53
C VAL A 109 1.00 6.08 -11.27
N PRO A 110 2.22 6.38 -10.78
CA PRO A 110 3.46 6.12 -11.53
C PRO A 110 3.77 4.65 -11.85
N GLY A 111 3.20 3.69 -11.11
CA GLY A 111 3.35 2.25 -11.41
C GLY A 111 2.64 1.85 -12.71
N SER A 112 1.36 2.19 -12.82
CA SER A 112 0.50 1.85 -13.96
C SER A 112 0.84 2.57 -15.27
N GLU A 113 1.44 3.75 -15.21
CA GLU A 113 1.86 4.53 -16.39
C GLU A 113 2.92 3.78 -17.22
N ARG A 114 3.78 2.97 -16.57
CA ARG A 114 4.82 2.19 -17.24
C ARG A 114 4.27 0.96 -17.97
N ASP A 115 3.29 0.26 -17.39
CA ASP A 115 2.65 -0.88 -18.05
C ASP A 115 1.90 -0.44 -19.31
N ASN A 116 1.21 0.71 -19.27
CA ASN A 116 0.61 1.30 -20.47
C ASN A 116 1.63 1.58 -21.58
N SER A 117 2.80 2.08 -21.21
CA SER A 117 3.87 2.38 -22.15
C SER A 117 4.45 1.09 -22.76
N ALA A 118 4.60 0.03 -21.97
CA ALA A 118 5.05 -1.28 -22.45
C ALA A 118 4.03 -1.96 -23.37
N VAL A 119 2.73 -1.88 -23.05
CA VAL A 119 1.64 -2.40 -23.88
C VAL A 119 1.54 -1.63 -25.21
N SER A 120 1.56 -0.30 -25.17
CA SER A 120 1.54 0.56 -26.37
C SER A 120 2.70 0.25 -27.33
N SER A 121 3.86 -0.12 -26.79
CA SER A 121 5.04 -0.55 -27.56
C SER A 121 4.83 -1.91 -28.24
N LYS A 122 4.21 -2.88 -27.54
CA LYS A 122 3.87 -4.19 -28.12
C LYS A 122 2.80 -4.07 -29.20
N THR A 123 1.77 -3.23 -29.01
CA THR A 123 0.70 -3.04 -30.00
C THR A 123 1.21 -2.37 -31.28
N LYS A 124 2.24 -1.50 -31.20
CA LYS A 124 2.85 -0.88 -32.38
C LYS A 124 3.77 -1.81 -33.18
N THR A 125 4.29 -2.88 -32.57
CA THR A 125 5.20 -3.82 -33.23
C THR A 125 4.46 -5.00 -33.87
N GLY A 126 3.18 -5.18 -33.55
CA GLY A 126 2.30 -6.22 -34.11
C GLY A 126 1.38 -5.75 -35.24
N LYS A 127 1.77 -4.71 -35.99
CA LYS A 127 1.08 -4.26 -37.20
C LYS A 127 2.02 -4.29 -38.40
#